data_AF-A0A933UJY4-F1
#
_entry.id   AF-A0A933UJY4-F1
#
_cell.length_a   1.000
_cell.length_b   1.000
_cell.length_c   1.000
_cell.angle_alpha   90.00
_cell.angle_beta   90.00
_cell.angle_gamma   90.00
#
_symmetry.space_group_name_H-M   'P 1'
#
loop_
_entity.id
_entity.type
_entity.pdbx_description
1 polymer ?
#
loop_
_entity_poly.entity_id
_entity_poly.type
_entity_poly.pdbx_seq_one_letter_code
_entity_poly.pdbx_strand_id
1 'polypeptide(L)'
;MNAPKRILLKLSGEQFAGKNSFGIDTDFILGLAKELHEVVTETKAQIVIVVGGGNFLRGATLSKNEATIERATADYMGMLATVMNGMALVDILEHFGQPARLQTRIRIDSVAEPFIRRRAIRHLEKGRVVVIGGGTGNPFVTTDTAAVSTALELGCDIVLKATKVDGVYSKDPRKHSDAVKLGTISHLDAIKDENISVMDNAAISLAMDNKLPIRVFDLLTKGNIKRIVNGEEVGTLVR
;
A
#
# COMPACT_ATOMS: atom_id res chain seq x y z
N MET A 1 -3.91 -7.80 -19.49
CA MET A 1 -3.23 -8.57 -18.42
C MET A 1 -4.26 -9.54 -17.88
N ASN A 2 -3.91 -10.80 -17.56
CA ASN A 2 -4.88 -11.71 -16.95
C ASN A 2 -5.31 -11.16 -15.58
N ALA A 3 -6.52 -11.49 -15.14
CA ALA A 3 -7.04 -11.15 -13.82
C ALA A 3 -6.04 -11.61 -12.73
N PRO A 4 -5.53 -10.72 -11.86
CA PRO A 4 -4.55 -11.08 -10.86
C PRO A 4 -5.20 -11.96 -9.79
N LYS A 5 -4.53 -13.06 -9.44
CA LYS A 5 -4.97 -13.98 -8.38
C LYS A 5 -4.52 -13.48 -7.01
N ARG A 6 -3.31 -12.90 -6.93
CA ARG A 6 -2.73 -12.37 -5.71
C ARG A 6 -2.31 -10.93 -5.93
N ILE A 7 -2.89 -10.01 -5.17
CA ILE A 7 -2.60 -8.59 -5.25
C ILE A 7 -1.90 -8.11 -3.97
N LEU A 8 -1.03 -7.11 -4.12
CA LEU A 8 -0.62 -6.30 -2.98
C LEU A 8 -1.27 -4.92 -3.07
N LEU A 9 -2.09 -4.57 -2.09
CA LEU A 9 -2.66 -3.24 -1.94
C LEU A 9 -1.76 -2.40 -1.03
N LYS A 10 -1.15 -1.36 -1.58
CA LYS A 10 -0.38 -0.39 -0.80
C LYS A 10 -1.30 0.77 -0.42
N LEU A 11 -1.50 0.95 0.88
CA LEU A 11 -2.25 2.05 1.47
C LEU A 11 -1.28 3.07 2.07
N SER A 12 -1.49 4.35 1.78
CA SER A 12 -0.79 5.46 2.44
C SER A 12 -1.40 5.69 3.83
N GLY A 13 -0.59 6.16 4.79
CA GLY A 13 -1.11 6.51 6.12
C GLY A 13 -2.10 7.66 6.04
N GLU A 14 -1.87 8.63 5.16
CA GLU A 14 -2.78 9.75 4.90
C GLU A 14 -4.17 9.31 4.41
N GLN A 15 -4.30 8.12 3.85
CA GLN A 15 -5.62 7.55 3.52
C GLN A 15 -6.35 7.11 4.80
N PHE A 16 -5.63 6.58 5.79
CA PHE A 16 -6.20 6.25 7.11
C PHE A 16 -6.71 7.48 7.85
N ALA A 17 -6.07 8.64 7.69
CA ALA A 17 -6.59 9.88 8.28
C ALA A 17 -7.89 10.37 7.62
N GLY A 18 -8.19 9.92 6.40
CA GLY A 18 -9.43 10.28 5.68
C GLY A 18 -9.62 11.79 5.55
N LYS A 19 -10.71 12.29 6.14
CA LYS A 19 -11.02 13.74 6.22
C LYS A 19 -10.22 14.47 7.31
N ASN A 20 -9.67 13.74 8.27
CA ASN A 20 -8.89 14.28 9.37
C ASN A 20 -7.44 14.56 8.94
N SER A 21 -6.75 15.39 9.71
CA SER A 21 -5.32 15.67 9.52
C SER A 21 -4.42 14.67 10.27
N PHE A 22 -4.95 13.95 11.26
CA PHE A 22 -4.23 13.03 12.13
C PHE A 22 -5.13 11.88 12.58
N GLY A 23 -4.53 10.74 12.93
CA GLY A 23 -5.25 9.60 13.50
C GLY A 23 -5.89 8.70 12.45
N ILE A 24 -7.01 8.06 12.82
CA ILE A 24 -7.72 7.09 11.97
C ILE A 24 -9.16 7.58 11.78
N ASP A 25 -9.57 7.70 10.53
CA ASP A 25 -10.94 7.90 10.09
C ASP A 25 -11.63 6.54 9.99
N THR A 26 -12.40 6.20 11.03
CA THR A 26 -13.06 4.91 11.16
C THR A 26 -14.07 4.68 10.03
N ASP A 27 -14.78 5.71 9.57
CA ASP A 27 -15.77 5.57 8.49
C ASP A 27 -15.11 5.17 7.18
N PHE A 28 -13.95 5.77 6.88
CA PHE A 28 -13.15 5.40 5.71
C PHE A 28 -12.68 3.93 5.80
N ILE A 29 -12.13 3.53 6.94
CA ILE A 29 -11.61 2.16 7.11
C ILE A 29 -12.74 1.12 7.12
N LEU A 30 -13.90 1.44 7.70
CA LEU A 30 -15.11 0.61 7.63
C LEU A 30 -15.53 0.38 6.17
N GLY A 31 -15.59 1.45 5.37
CA GLY A 31 -15.90 1.37 3.95
C GLY A 31 -14.91 0.50 3.17
N LEU A 32 -13.61 0.70 3.42
CA LEU A 32 -12.55 -0.07 2.79
C LEU A 32 -12.59 -1.55 3.17
N ALA A 33 -12.75 -1.87 4.46
CA ALA A 33 -12.79 -3.24 4.94
C ALA A 33 -14.00 -4.01 4.37
N LYS A 34 -15.15 -3.34 4.26
CA LYS A 34 -16.33 -3.89 3.58
C LYS A 34 -16.04 -4.20 2.11
N GLU A 35 -15.44 -3.26 1.37
CA GLU A 35 -15.08 -3.48 -0.04
C GLU A 35 -14.08 -4.64 -0.19
N LEU A 36 -13.07 -4.72 0.68
CA LEU A 36 -12.11 -5.82 0.67
C LEU A 36 -12.75 -7.18 0.96
N HIS A 37 -13.70 -7.24 1.90
CA HIS A 37 -14.47 -8.45 2.18
C HIS A 37 -15.28 -8.90 0.96
N GLU A 38 -15.99 -7.97 0.30
CA GLU A 38 -16.74 -8.24 -0.94
C GLU A 38 -15.81 -8.77 -2.05
N VAL A 39 -14.65 -8.13 -2.25
CA VAL A 39 -13.65 -8.60 -3.23
C VAL A 39 -13.22 -10.04 -2.94
N VAL A 40 -12.81 -10.35 -1.70
CA VAL A 40 -12.31 -11.69 -1.35
C VAL A 40 -13.41 -12.74 -1.49
N THR A 41 -14.62 -12.45 -1.02
CA THR A 41 -15.73 -13.40 -1.03
C THR A 41 -16.20 -13.75 -2.44
N GLU A 42 -16.26 -12.77 -3.33
CA GLU A 42 -16.77 -12.92 -4.69
C GLU A 42 -15.72 -13.41 -5.69
N THR A 43 -14.46 -12.97 -5.56
CA THR A 43 -13.41 -13.25 -6.55
C THR A 43 -12.41 -14.32 -6.10
N LYS A 44 -12.37 -14.62 -4.79
CA LYS A 44 -11.33 -15.45 -4.17
C LYS A 44 -9.90 -14.93 -4.33
N ALA A 45 -9.74 -13.64 -4.65
CA ALA A 45 -8.43 -13.00 -4.73
C ALA A 45 -7.71 -13.05 -3.37
N GLN A 46 -6.40 -13.27 -3.43
CA GLN A 46 -5.52 -13.25 -2.28
C GLN A 46 -4.98 -11.84 -2.08
N ILE A 47 -5.32 -11.20 -0.97
CA ILE A 47 -4.98 -9.79 -0.73
C ILE A 47 -3.89 -9.69 0.34
N VAL A 48 -2.77 -9.08 -0.05
CA VAL A 48 -1.74 -8.56 0.86
C VAL A 48 -1.93 -7.06 0.97
N ILE A 49 -1.81 -6.51 2.18
CA ILE A 49 -1.93 -5.07 2.41
C ILE A 49 -0.65 -4.57 3.08
N VAL A 50 -0.01 -3.54 2.50
CA VAL A 50 1.08 -2.81 3.15
C VAL A 50 0.57 -1.43 3.51
N VAL A 51 0.74 -1.06 4.78
CA VAL A 51 0.13 0.14 5.34
C VAL A 51 1.19 1.19 5.65
N GLY A 52 0.94 2.45 5.26
CA GLY A 52 1.75 3.61 5.62
C GLY A 52 1.42 4.16 7.01
N GLY A 53 2.31 4.97 7.60
CA GLY A 53 2.17 5.52 8.96
C GLY A 53 2.05 7.05 9.02
N GLY A 54 1.95 7.71 7.86
CA GLY A 54 2.03 9.17 7.73
C GLY A 54 0.89 9.96 8.39
N ASN A 55 -0.21 9.31 8.78
CA ASN A 55 -1.30 9.89 9.57
C ASN A 55 -0.97 10.11 11.04
N PHE A 56 -0.04 9.33 11.60
CA PHE A 56 0.45 9.58 12.95
C PHE A 56 1.77 10.32 12.91
N LEU A 57 2.65 9.95 11.98
CA LEU A 57 4.04 10.39 12.05
C LEU A 57 4.71 10.35 10.67
N ARG A 58 5.21 11.51 10.24
CA ARG A 58 6.10 11.61 9.08
C ARG A 58 7.52 11.83 9.58
N GLY A 59 8.36 10.79 9.56
CA GLY A 59 9.73 10.85 10.10
C GLY A 59 10.60 11.96 9.46
N ALA A 60 10.36 12.26 8.18
CA ALA A 60 11.00 13.37 7.49
C ALA A 60 10.59 14.76 8.02
N THR A 61 9.42 14.90 8.64
CA THR A 61 8.97 16.17 9.23
C THR A 61 9.53 16.36 10.63
N LEU A 62 9.68 15.27 11.39
CA LEU A 62 10.36 15.31 12.69
C LEU A 62 11.82 15.74 12.54
N SER A 63 12.55 15.17 11.58
CA SER A 63 13.97 15.48 11.36
C SER A 63 14.26 16.84 10.71
N LYS A 64 13.27 17.52 10.12
CA LYS A 64 13.48 18.78 9.36
C LYS A 64 13.37 20.06 10.18
N ASN A 65 12.82 20.01 11.41
CA ASN A 65 12.52 21.19 12.22
C ASN A 65 13.42 21.31 13.46
N GLU A 66 14.75 21.20 13.31
CA GLU A 66 15.71 21.27 14.43
C GLU A 66 15.49 20.20 15.53
N ALA A 67 14.81 19.09 15.24
CA ALA A 67 14.55 18.08 16.27
C ALA A 67 15.79 17.26 16.56
N THR A 68 16.07 17.06 17.85
CA THR A 68 17.07 16.15 18.43
C THR A 68 16.89 14.66 18.04
N ILE A 69 15.84 14.33 17.28
CA ILE A 69 15.51 12.94 16.94
C ILE A 69 16.23 12.55 15.66
N GLU A 70 17.20 11.65 15.80
CA GLU A 70 17.92 11.01 14.70
C GLU A 70 16.97 10.42 13.66
N ARG A 71 17.34 10.52 12.38
CA ARG A 71 16.50 10.05 11.26
C ARG A 71 16.12 8.57 11.41
N ALA A 72 17.05 7.73 11.84
CA ALA A 72 16.80 6.31 12.06
C ALA A 72 15.70 6.08 13.11
N THR A 73 15.74 6.81 14.22
CA THR A 73 14.72 6.78 15.27
C THR A 73 13.37 7.23 14.75
N ALA A 74 13.33 8.33 13.99
CA ALA A 74 12.10 8.82 13.39
C ALA A 74 11.46 7.82 12.41
N ASP A 75 12.28 7.08 11.64
CA ASP A 75 11.80 6.02 10.76
C ASP A 75 11.27 4.81 11.55
N TYR A 76 11.90 4.42 12.67
CA TYR A 76 11.34 3.40 13.59
C TYR A 76 9.99 3.83 14.17
N MET A 77 9.84 5.08 14.58
CA MET A 77 8.55 5.60 15.04
C MET A 77 7.49 5.54 13.92
N GLY A 78 7.87 5.89 12.68
CA GLY A 78 7.01 5.74 11.50
C GLY A 78 6.64 4.28 11.24
N MET A 79 7.55 3.33 11.41
CA MET A 79 7.28 1.90 11.31
C MET A 79 6.30 1.43 12.37
N LEU A 80 6.40 1.90 13.62
CA LEU A 80 5.41 1.59 14.66
C LEU A 80 4.03 2.17 14.34
N ALA A 81 3.95 3.36 13.75
CA ALA A 81 2.69 3.93 13.26
C ALA A 81 2.02 3.04 12.19
N THR A 82 2.79 2.37 11.33
CA THR A 82 2.21 1.38 10.39
C THR A 82 1.62 0.16 11.11
N VAL A 83 2.20 -0.25 12.25
CA VAL A 83 1.67 -1.35 13.07
C VAL A 83 0.34 -0.93 13.69
N MET A 84 0.23 0.30 14.21
CA MET A 84 -1.02 0.84 14.76
C MET A 84 -2.15 0.84 13.71
N ASN A 85 -1.87 1.32 12.50
CA ASN A 85 -2.86 1.26 11.41
C ASN A 85 -3.21 -0.18 11.01
N GLY A 86 -2.22 -1.08 11.00
CA GLY A 86 -2.43 -2.49 10.71
C GLY A 86 -3.34 -3.18 11.72
N MET A 87 -3.21 -2.86 13.02
CA MET A 87 -4.09 -3.36 14.07
C MET A 87 -5.54 -2.94 13.83
N ALA A 88 -5.76 -1.63 13.61
CA ALA A 88 -7.10 -1.11 13.34
C ALA A 88 -7.75 -1.76 12.11
N LEU A 89 -6.98 -1.94 11.02
CA LEU A 89 -7.50 -2.57 9.82
C LEU A 89 -7.86 -4.04 10.02
N VAL A 90 -7.06 -4.80 10.77
CA VAL A 90 -7.34 -6.22 11.05
C VAL A 90 -8.63 -6.37 11.83
N ASP A 91 -8.80 -5.61 12.92
CA ASP A 91 -10.01 -5.69 13.75
C ASP A 91 -11.27 -5.33 12.94
N ILE A 92 -11.18 -4.31 12.09
CA ILE A 92 -12.31 -3.89 11.25
C ILE A 92 -12.60 -4.91 10.13
N LEU A 93 -11.59 -5.55 9.53
CA LEU A 93 -11.80 -6.66 8.59
C LEU A 93 -12.50 -7.84 9.27
N GLU A 94 -12.08 -8.19 10.49
CA GLU A 94 -12.68 -9.28 11.26
C GLU A 94 -14.13 -8.94 11.69
N HIS A 95 -14.44 -7.67 11.95
CA HIS A 95 -15.81 -7.20 12.17
C HIS A 95 -16.74 -7.49 10.97
N PHE A 96 -16.24 -7.36 9.74
CA PHE A 96 -16.97 -7.75 8.53
C PHE A 96 -16.87 -9.25 8.20
N GLY A 97 -16.31 -10.07 9.09
CA GLY A 97 -16.18 -11.51 8.89
C GLY A 97 -15.11 -11.90 7.87
N GLN A 98 -14.20 -11.00 7.51
CA GLN A 98 -13.01 -11.33 6.71
C GLN A 98 -11.83 -11.67 7.64
N PRO A 99 -11.41 -12.94 7.74
CA PRO A 99 -10.25 -13.28 8.55
C PRO A 99 -9.00 -12.54 8.05
N ALA A 100 -8.30 -11.87 8.95
CA ALA A 100 -7.12 -11.09 8.62
C ALA A 100 -5.98 -11.33 9.61
N ARG A 101 -4.73 -11.20 9.18
CA ARG A 101 -3.56 -11.39 10.06
C ARG A 101 -2.57 -10.26 9.87
N LEU A 102 -2.22 -9.60 10.97
CA LEU A 102 -1.14 -8.63 11.02
C LEU A 102 0.18 -9.37 11.20
N GLN A 103 1.12 -9.14 10.28
CA GLN A 103 2.51 -9.53 10.46
C GLN A 103 3.43 -8.31 10.43
N THR A 104 4.50 -8.35 11.24
CA THR A 104 5.43 -7.23 11.36
C THR A 104 6.88 -7.66 11.15
N ARG A 105 7.66 -6.82 10.46
CA ARG A 105 9.11 -7.05 10.30
C ARG A 105 9.92 -6.64 11.54
N ILE A 106 9.38 -5.73 12.35
CA ILE A 106 9.85 -5.47 13.72
C ILE A 106 9.09 -6.42 14.64
N ARG A 107 9.80 -7.22 15.46
CA ARG A 107 9.17 -8.16 16.38
C ARG A 107 8.49 -7.41 17.53
N ILE A 108 7.18 -7.62 17.66
CA ILE A 108 6.35 -7.05 18.73
C ILE A 108 5.42 -8.17 19.19
N ASP A 109 5.98 -9.13 19.93
CA ASP A 109 5.40 -10.47 20.12
C ASP A 109 4.00 -10.47 20.76
N SER A 110 3.71 -9.49 21.61
CA SER A 110 2.39 -9.34 22.26
C SER A 110 1.32 -8.71 21.37
N VAL A 111 1.70 -8.16 20.21
CA VAL A 111 0.83 -7.32 19.37
C VAL A 111 0.55 -7.96 18.02
N ALA A 112 1.57 -8.52 17.37
CA ALA A 112 1.45 -9.03 16.00
C ALA A 112 2.36 -10.23 15.74
N GLU A 113 2.02 -11.04 14.74
CA GLU A 113 2.89 -12.14 14.31
C GLU A 113 4.19 -11.57 13.71
N PRO A 114 5.37 -12.17 13.94
CA PRO A 114 6.54 -11.82 13.15
C PRO A 114 6.29 -12.18 11.68
N PHE A 115 6.77 -11.33 10.76
CA PHE A 115 6.72 -11.64 9.34
C PHE A 115 7.57 -12.88 9.04
N ILE A 116 6.89 -13.93 8.60
CA ILE A 116 7.50 -15.18 8.16
C ILE A 116 6.85 -15.49 6.82
N ARG A 117 7.61 -15.37 5.73
CA ARG A 117 7.14 -15.55 4.35
C ARG A 117 6.23 -16.77 4.16
N ARG A 118 6.67 -17.95 4.65
CA ARG A 118 5.89 -19.19 4.51
C ARG A 118 4.56 -19.15 5.28
N ARG A 119 4.51 -18.45 6.43
CA ARG A 119 3.30 -18.26 7.22
C ARG A 119 2.34 -17.30 6.52
N ALA A 120 2.83 -16.20 5.98
CA ALA A 120 2.04 -15.28 5.17
C ALA A 120 1.39 -15.99 3.96
N ILE A 121 2.18 -16.75 3.19
CA ILE A 121 1.66 -17.56 2.07
C ILE A 121 0.56 -18.52 2.55
N ARG A 122 0.78 -19.21 3.67
CA ARG A 122 -0.22 -20.13 4.24
C ARG A 122 -1.51 -19.44 4.66
N HIS A 123 -1.44 -18.21 5.15
CA HIS A 123 -2.63 -17.39 5.44
C HIS A 123 -3.38 -17.04 4.16
N LEU A 124 -2.68 -16.59 3.11
CA LEU A 124 -3.27 -16.26 1.81
C LEU A 124 -3.96 -17.48 1.16
N GLU A 125 -3.33 -18.66 1.21
CA GLU A 125 -3.93 -19.93 0.73
C GLU A 125 -5.25 -20.28 1.44
N LYS A 126 -5.41 -19.85 2.69
CA LYS A 126 -6.62 -20.06 3.49
C LYS A 126 -7.67 -18.96 3.30
N GLY A 127 -7.47 -18.05 2.34
CA GLY A 127 -8.39 -16.94 2.06
C GLY A 127 -8.34 -15.83 3.12
N ARG A 128 -7.28 -15.77 3.93
CA ARG A 128 -7.08 -14.68 4.90
C ARG A 128 -6.42 -13.49 4.23
N VAL A 129 -6.81 -12.29 4.61
CA VAL A 129 -6.08 -11.07 4.26
C VAL A 129 -4.81 -11.00 5.11
N VAL A 130 -3.68 -10.68 4.49
CA VAL A 130 -2.41 -10.50 5.21
C VAL A 130 -2.07 -9.01 5.23
N VAL A 131 -2.05 -8.41 6.41
CA VAL A 131 -1.65 -7.02 6.62
C VAL A 131 -0.21 -7.00 7.11
N ILE A 132 0.63 -6.18 6.49
CA ILE A 132 2.05 -6.05 6.82
C ILE A 132 2.30 -4.67 7.43
N GLY A 133 2.75 -4.69 8.69
CA GLY A 133 3.26 -3.53 9.42
C GLY A 133 4.79 -3.58 9.58
N GLY A 134 5.37 -2.49 10.04
CA GLY A 134 6.80 -2.34 10.27
C GLY A 134 7.64 -2.09 9.01
N GLY A 135 7.03 -1.69 7.88
CA GLY A 135 7.76 -1.37 6.64
C GLY A 135 8.69 -2.50 6.18
N THR A 136 9.96 -2.18 5.91
CA THR A 136 11.02 -3.18 5.66
C THR A 136 11.72 -3.67 6.93
N GLY A 137 11.40 -3.07 8.08
CA GLY A 137 12.16 -3.23 9.33
C GLY A 137 13.44 -2.41 9.40
N ASN A 138 13.81 -1.72 8.32
CA ASN A 138 15.05 -0.94 8.23
C ASN A 138 14.74 0.55 8.01
N PRO A 139 15.44 1.46 8.70
CA PRO A 139 15.39 2.90 8.43
C PRO A 139 15.83 3.25 7.01
N PHE A 140 15.55 4.49 6.59
CA PHE A 140 15.87 5.06 5.26
C PHE A 140 15.13 4.41 4.08
N VAL A 141 14.22 3.48 4.34
CA VAL A 141 13.42 2.82 3.31
C VAL A 141 11.96 3.24 3.41
N THR A 142 11.35 3.50 2.25
CA THR A 142 9.94 3.91 2.17
C THR A 142 8.99 2.71 2.30
N THR A 143 7.72 3.00 2.56
CA THR A 143 6.66 1.98 2.52
C THR A 143 6.31 1.53 1.11
N ASP A 144 6.67 2.31 0.07
CA ASP A 144 6.54 1.90 -1.33
C ASP A 144 7.58 0.82 -1.67
N THR A 145 8.84 0.98 -1.24
CA THR A 145 9.86 -0.07 -1.37
C THR A 145 9.47 -1.32 -0.57
N ALA A 146 8.92 -1.15 0.64
CA ALA A 146 8.40 -2.27 1.42
C ALA A 146 7.25 -3.01 0.71
N ALA A 147 6.36 -2.28 0.03
CA ALA A 147 5.28 -2.83 -0.76
C ALA A 147 5.79 -3.68 -1.93
N VAL A 148 6.72 -3.15 -2.73
CA VAL A 148 7.31 -3.87 -3.85
C VAL A 148 8.07 -5.12 -3.38
N SER A 149 8.93 -4.98 -2.37
CA SER A 149 9.69 -6.11 -1.79
C SER A 149 8.76 -7.20 -1.24
N THR A 150 7.71 -6.83 -0.52
CA THR A 150 6.71 -7.77 0.01
C THR A 150 5.93 -8.47 -1.10
N ALA A 151 5.55 -7.74 -2.15
CA ALA A 151 4.86 -8.31 -3.31
C ALA A 151 5.71 -9.39 -3.98
N LEU A 152 7.01 -9.13 -4.15
CA LEU A 152 7.96 -10.11 -4.70
C LEU A 152 8.10 -11.33 -3.79
N GLU A 153 8.30 -11.13 -2.49
CA GLU A 153 8.42 -12.24 -1.53
C GLU A 153 7.18 -13.13 -1.52
N LEU A 154 5.99 -12.51 -1.56
CA LEU A 154 4.72 -13.21 -1.53
C LEU A 154 4.21 -13.58 -2.92
N GLY A 155 4.97 -13.35 -4.00
CA GLY A 155 4.57 -13.71 -5.36
C GLY A 155 3.23 -13.11 -5.76
N CYS A 156 3.02 -11.82 -5.49
CA CYS A 156 1.87 -11.08 -5.97
C CYS A 156 2.03 -10.80 -7.47
N ASP A 157 0.92 -10.86 -8.20
CA ASP A 157 0.87 -10.61 -9.64
C ASP A 157 0.99 -9.11 -9.98
N ILE A 158 0.58 -8.25 -9.05
CA ILE A 158 0.56 -6.79 -9.22
C ILE A 158 0.58 -6.05 -7.88
N VAL A 159 1.19 -4.87 -7.86
CA VAL A 159 1.08 -3.91 -6.75
C VAL A 159 0.06 -2.84 -7.11
N LEU A 160 -1.00 -2.72 -6.32
CA LEU A 160 -2.00 -1.68 -6.42
C LEU A 160 -1.61 -0.53 -5.48
N LYS A 161 -1.13 0.58 -6.05
CA LYS A 161 -0.82 1.79 -5.30
C LYS A 161 -2.04 2.67 -5.25
N ALA A 162 -2.68 2.70 -4.09
CA ALA A 162 -3.82 3.54 -3.83
C ALA A 162 -3.40 5.01 -3.71
N THR A 163 -4.05 5.89 -4.46
CA THR A 163 -3.82 7.35 -4.43
C THR A 163 -5.14 8.12 -4.27
N LYS A 164 -5.04 9.44 -4.04
CA LYS A 164 -6.19 10.37 -4.07
C LYS A 164 -6.47 10.92 -5.49
N VAL A 165 -5.62 10.60 -6.45
CA VAL A 165 -5.82 10.87 -7.88
C VAL A 165 -6.04 9.53 -8.58
N ASP A 166 -6.70 9.56 -9.73
CA ASP A 166 -7.19 8.38 -10.44
C ASP A 166 -6.16 7.73 -11.37
N GLY A 167 -4.90 8.16 -11.32
CA GLY A 167 -3.80 7.58 -12.08
C GLY A 167 -2.54 8.44 -12.05
N VAL A 168 -1.65 8.15 -12.99
CA VAL A 168 -0.45 8.94 -13.28
C VAL A 168 -0.79 9.93 -14.39
N TYR A 169 -0.34 11.16 -14.22
CA TYR A 169 -0.53 12.24 -15.18
C TYR A 169 0.82 12.69 -15.72
N SER A 170 0.82 13.29 -16.92
CA SER A 170 2.00 13.89 -17.53
C SER A 170 2.63 15.02 -16.70
N LYS A 171 1.87 15.59 -15.75
CA LYS A 171 2.26 16.62 -14.79
C LYS A 171 1.19 16.73 -13.71
N ASP A 172 1.47 17.45 -12.61
CA ASP A 172 0.54 17.59 -11.48
C ASP A 172 -0.81 18.20 -11.93
N PRO A 173 -1.91 17.41 -11.94
CA PRO A 173 -3.21 17.87 -12.43
C PRO A 173 -3.86 18.93 -11.52
N ARG A 174 -3.32 19.14 -10.30
CA ARG A 174 -3.79 20.20 -9.40
C ARG A 174 -3.16 21.55 -9.71
N LYS A 175 -2.02 21.54 -10.40
CA LYS A 175 -1.27 22.76 -10.77
C LYS A 175 -1.42 23.09 -12.25
N HIS A 176 -1.68 22.08 -13.08
CA HIS A 176 -1.72 22.20 -14.54
C HIS A 176 -3.05 21.66 -15.07
N SER A 177 -3.87 22.55 -15.64
CA SER A 177 -5.17 22.18 -16.23
C SER A 177 -5.04 21.35 -17.51
N ASP A 178 -3.87 21.37 -18.16
CA ASP A 178 -3.54 20.60 -19.36
C ASP A 178 -2.84 19.27 -19.04
N ALA A 179 -2.86 18.82 -17.79
CA ALA A 179 -2.35 17.52 -17.38
C ALA A 179 -3.16 16.39 -18.03
N VAL A 180 -2.47 15.46 -18.70
CA VAL A 180 -3.10 14.32 -19.39
C VAL A 180 -2.86 13.05 -18.57
N LYS A 181 -3.93 12.31 -18.29
CA LYS A 181 -3.86 11.01 -17.63
C LYS A 181 -3.26 9.97 -18.58
N LEU A 182 -2.26 9.25 -18.09
CA LEU A 182 -1.59 8.18 -18.85
C LEU A 182 -2.33 6.86 -18.63
N GLY A 183 -2.62 6.11 -19.68
CA GLY A 183 -3.21 4.76 -19.55
C GLY A 183 -2.17 3.71 -19.15
N THR A 184 -1.00 3.75 -19.77
CA THR A 184 0.16 2.90 -19.45
C THR A 184 1.44 3.71 -19.59
N ILE A 185 2.43 3.41 -18.77
CA ILE A 185 3.79 3.96 -18.84
C ILE A 185 4.79 2.86 -18.52
N SER A 186 6.01 2.93 -19.09
CA SER A 186 7.05 1.98 -18.72
C SER A 186 7.63 2.29 -17.33
N HIS A 187 8.17 1.30 -16.62
CA HIS A 187 8.91 1.59 -15.38
C HIS A 187 10.06 2.57 -15.60
N LEU A 188 10.76 2.45 -16.74
CA LEU A 188 11.90 3.29 -17.07
C LEU A 188 11.48 4.75 -17.30
N ASP A 189 10.37 4.97 -18.00
CA ASP A 189 9.85 6.32 -18.23
C ASP A 189 9.34 6.93 -16.92
N ALA A 190 8.73 6.12 -16.05
CA ALA A 190 8.30 6.56 -14.72
C ALA A 190 9.48 6.93 -13.79
N ILE A 191 10.70 6.43 -14.04
CA ILE A 191 11.93 6.82 -13.33
C ILE A 191 12.55 8.09 -13.95
N LYS A 192 12.50 8.21 -15.28
CA LYS A 192 13.19 9.28 -16.03
C LYS A 192 12.44 10.60 -16.04
N ASP A 193 11.12 10.58 -16.05
CA ASP A 193 10.31 11.79 -16.11
C ASP A 193 10.10 12.39 -14.72
N GLU A 194 10.77 13.52 -14.45
CA GLU A 194 10.67 14.22 -13.16
C GLU A 194 9.25 14.74 -12.86
N ASN A 195 8.38 14.84 -13.87
CA ASN A 195 6.98 15.24 -13.69
C ASN A 195 6.09 14.08 -13.23
N ILE A 196 6.60 12.84 -13.29
CA ILE A 196 5.86 11.63 -12.98
C ILE A 196 6.27 11.11 -11.60
N SER A 197 5.34 11.17 -10.65
CA SER A 197 5.54 10.62 -9.32
C SER A 197 4.65 9.39 -9.11
N VAL A 198 5.23 8.20 -9.27
CA VAL A 198 4.56 6.92 -9.02
C VAL A 198 4.89 6.42 -7.62
N MET A 199 6.16 6.14 -7.35
CA MET A 199 6.74 5.74 -6.06
C MET A 199 8.14 6.38 -5.99
N ASP A 200 8.89 6.17 -4.92
CA ASP A 200 10.32 6.48 -4.96
C ASP A 200 11.06 5.59 -5.97
N ASN A 201 12.17 6.11 -6.50
CA ASN A 201 12.93 5.44 -7.56
C ASN A 201 13.46 4.07 -7.16
N ALA A 202 13.75 3.84 -5.87
CA ALA A 202 14.21 2.53 -5.39
C ALA A 202 13.10 1.47 -5.52
N ALA A 203 11.86 1.83 -5.15
CA ALA A 203 10.70 0.96 -5.33
C ALA A 203 10.41 0.66 -6.81
N ILE A 204 10.43 1.68 -7.68
CA ILE A 204 10.17 1.49 -9.12
C ILE A 204 11.28 0.64 -9.76
N SER A 205 12.54 0.88 -9.41
CA SER A 205 13.68 0.10 -9.93
C SER A 205 13.56 -1.37 -9.53
N LEU A 206 13.25 -1.64 -8.25
CA LEU A 206 13.04 -3.01 -7.77
C LEU A 206 11.88 -3.71 -8.51
N ALA A 207 10.80 -2.98 -8.80
CA ALA A 207 9.67 -3.50 -9.57
C ALA A 207 10.07 -3.76 -11.03
N MET A 208 10.83 -2.87 -11.65
CA MET A 208 11.34 -2.99 -13.03
C MET A 208 12.21 -4.22 -13.19
N ASP A 209 13.21 -4.40 -12.32
CA ASP A 209 14.16 -5.52 -12.37
C ASP A 209 13.45 -6.89 -12.31
N ASN A 210 12.30 -6.93 -11.64
CA ASN A 210 11.50 -8.14 -11.46
C ASN A 210 10.24 -8.19 -12.35
N LYS A 211 10.08 -7.23 -13.27
CA LYS A 211 8.90 -7.11 -14.16
C LYS A 211 7.57 -7.14 -13.40
N LEU A 212 7.56 -6.60 -12.18
CA LEU A 212 6.37 -6.55 -11.32
C LEU A 212 5.55 -5.31 -11.71
N PRO A 213 4.33 -5.48 -12.26
CA PRO A 213 3.51 -4.34 -12.62
C PRO A 213 3.02 -3.59 -11.39
N ILE A 214 2.90 -2.27 -11.53
CA ILE A 214 2.29 -1.39 -10.53
C ILE A 214 1.08 -0.73 -11.18
N ARG A 215 -0.06 -0.74 -10.50
CA ARG A 215 -1.26 0.00 -10.92
C ARG A 215 -1.54 1.13 -9.95
N VAL A 216 -1.50 2.36 -10.46
CA VAL A 216 -1.86 3.57 -9.71
C VAL A 216 -3.33 3.85 -9.97
N PHE A 217 -4.12 3.95 -8.92
CA PHE A 217 -5.57 4.11 -9.05
C PHE A 217 -6.16 4.92 -7.89
N ASP A 218 -7.34 5.50 -8.13
CA ASP A 218 -8.11 6.17 -7.08
C ASP A 218 -8.81 5.15 -6.20
N LEU A 219 -8.52 5.20 -4.91
CA LEU A 219 -9.13 4.36 -3.88
C LEU A 219 -10.51 4.88 -3.45
N LEU A 220 -10.81 6.16 -3.64
CA LEU A 220 -12.06 6.77 -3.19
C LEU A 220 -13.24 6.35 -4.07
N THR A 221 -12.97 6.03 -5.33
CA THR A 221 -13.96 5.45 -6.24
C THR A 221 -14.24 3.99 -5.88
N LYS A 222 -15.38 3.75 -5.23
CA LYS A 222 -15.85 2.43 -4.79
C LYS A 222 -15.85 1.40 -5.92
N GLY A 223 -15.38 0.20 -5.62
CA GLY A 223 -15.40 -0.94 -6.54
C GLY A 223 -14.19 -1.03 -7.46
N ASN A 224 -13.31 -0.02 -7.47
CA ASN A 224 -12.10 -0.05 -8.29
C ASN A 224 -11.20 -1.26 -7.96
N ILE A 225 -11.12 -1.68 -6.69
CA ILE A 225 -10.33 -2.85 -6.32
C ILE A 225 -10.89 -4.10 -7.01
N LYS A 226 -12.21 -4.31 -6.94
CA LYS A 226 -12.90 -5.43 -7.58
C LYS A 226 -12.71 -5.42 -9.10
N ARG A 227 -12.90 -4.26 -9.73
CA ARG A 227 -12.72 -4.08 -11.19
C ARG A 227 -11.31 -4.47 -11.62
N ILE A 228 -10.28 -4.02 -10.89
CA ILE A 228 -8.88 -4.39 -11.15
C ILE A 228 -8.65 -5.89 -10.99
N VAL A 229 -9.18 -6.49 -9.92
CA VAL A 229 -9.08 -7.93 -9.68
C VAL A 229 -9.75 -8.74 -10.80
N ASN A 230 -10.84 -8.22 -11.38
CA ASN A 230 -11.50 -8.82 -12.54
C ASN A 230 -10.81 -8.54 -13.88
N GLY A 231 -9.69 -7.80 -13.89
CA GLY A 231 -8.89 -7.52 -15.07
C GLY A 231 -9.27 -6.26 -15.83
N GLU A 232 -10.15 -5.41 -15.30
CA GLU A 232 -10.51 -4.14 -15.94
C GLU A 232 -9.36 -3.11 -15.88
N GLU A 233 -9.33 -2.24 -16.89
CA GLU A 233 -8.34 -1.17 -16.99
C GLU A 233 -8.76 0.04 -16.14
N VAL A 234 -8.40 -0.01 -14.85
CA VAL A 234 -8.59 1.11 -13.93
C VAL A 234 -7.27 1.83 -13.67
N GLY A 235 -7.30 3.16 -13.77
CA GLY A 235 -6.16 4.01 -13.50
C GLY A 235 -5.01 3.85 -14.50
N THR A 236 -3.78 3.90 -14.03
CA THR A 236 -2.59 3.80 -14.88
C THR A 236 -1.79 2.56 -14.54
N LEU A 237 -1.38 1.84 -15.57
CA LEU A 237 -0.49 0.69 -15.46
C LEU A 237 0.97 1.09 -15.70
N VAL A 238 1.87 0.72 -14.79
CA VAL A 238 3.32 0.87 -14.91
C VAL A 238 3.93 -0.52 -15.07
N ARG A 239 4.60 -0.79 -16.20
CA ARG A 239 5.11 -2.13 -16.53
C ARG A 239 6.29 -2.17 -17.51
#